data_AF-A0A109FHH0-F1
#
_entry.id   AF-A0A109FHH0-F1
#
_cell.length_a   1.000
_cell.length_b   1.000
_cell.length_c   1.000
_cell.angle_alpha   90.00
_cell.angle_beta   90.00
_cell.angle_gamma   90.00
#
_symmetry.space_group_name_H-M   'P 1'
#
loop_
_entity.id
_entity.type
_entity.pdbx_description
1 polymer ?
#
loop_
_entity_poly.entity_id
_entity_poly.type
_entity_poly.pdbx_seq_one_letter_code
_entity_poly.pdbx_strand_id
1 'polypeptide(L)'
;MGQRGGRGGRSSAFGLASLSLRLTAITPGLVNNGKLIPLGIDIERHHVKKGQRTAPKSEDPYLLLLVKLYRFLARRTDSRFNKVVLRRLYQSRINRPPLSVSRIARQVSKSNQAYTDKHTVVTVGTVTDDARLETLPKLSIAALRFTRTARARIEKAGGECLTLDQLALRKPTGANTLLLRGKRNAREAVRHFGSGITHAKPYVISKGKKEEIGRGRRKSRGFKL
;
A
#
# COMPACT_ATOMS: atom_id res chain seq x y z
N MET A 1 -40.53 -50.14 -19.85
CA MET A 1 -39.96 -51.42 -20.34
C MET A 1 -38.55 -51.51 -19.77
N GLY A 2 -38.33 -52.20 -18.64
CA GLY A 2 -38.02 -53.64 -18.58
C GLY A 2 -36.54 -53.86 -18.94
N GLN A 3 -35.65 -54.55 -18.21
CA GLN A 3 -35.68 -55.46 -17.07
C GLN A 3 -34.23 -55.62 -16.53
N ARG A 4 -34.13 -55.80 -15.20
CA ARG A 4 -33.36 -56.82 -14.44
C ARG A 4 -31.88 -57.15 -14.75
N GLY A 5 -31.11 -57.28 -13.66
CA GLY A 5 -29.91 -58.12 -13.56
C GLY A 5 -29.25 -58.04 -12.18
N GLY A 6 -29.71 -58.85 -11.23
CA GLY A 6 -29.09 -58.99 -9.89
C GLY A 6 -28.12 -60.16 -9.79
N ARG A 7 -27.26 -60.13 -8.76
CA ARG A 7 -26.48 -61.21 -8.09
C ARG A 7 -25.69 -60.49 -6.97
N GLY A 8 -25.55 -60.94 -5.74
CA GLY A 8 -25.94 -62.11 -4.98
C GLY A 8 -25.33 -61.91 -3.58
N GLY A 9 -26.08 -62.22 -2.52
CA GLY A 9 -25.64 -61.99 -1.15
C GLY A 9 -24.64 -63.03 -0.65
N ARG A 10 -24.00 -62.71 0.50
CA ARG A 10 -23.63 -63.69 1.54
C ARG A 10 -23.51 -62.96 2.87
N SER A 11 -24.43 -63.31 3.75
CA SER A 11 -24.50 -63.04 5.18
C SER A 11 -23.63 -64.05 5.94
N SER A 12 -23.00 -63.58 7.03
CA SER A 12 -22.56 -64.43 8.13
C SER A 12 -22.82 -63.68 9.44
N ALA A 13 -23.66 -64.29 10.27
CA ALA A 13 -24.11 -63.82 11.58
C ALA A 13 -23.09 -64.16 12.70
N PHE A 14 -23.52 -63.92 13.95
CA PHE A 14 -22.90 -64.19 15.27
C PHE A 14 -22.05 -63.03 15.82
N GLY A 15 -22.24 -62.52 17.04
CA GLY A 15 -23.11 -62.88 18.15
C GLY A 15 -22.96 -61.85 19.28
N LEU A 16 -23.99 -61.73 20.13
CA LEU A 16 -24.03 -60.90 21.33
C LEU A 16 -23.13 -61.47 22.45
N ALA A 17 -22.36 -60.62 23.13
CA ALA A 17 -21.95 -60.85 24.52
C ALA A 17 -21.59 -59.53 25.22
N SER A 18 -22.17 -59.37 26.39
CA SER A 18 -22.14 -58.21 27.28
C SER A 18 -21.14 -58.40 28.45
N LEU A 19 -20.85 -57.29 29.15
CA LEU A 19 -20.17 -57.15 30.46
C LEU A 19 -18.62 -57.28 30.51
N SER A 20 -17.94 -56.21 30.93
CA SER A 20 -17.54 -56.03 32.34
C SER A 20 -16.57 -54.85 32.51
N LEU A 21 -16.83 -54.02 33.52
CA LEU A 21 -15.98 -52.93 34.01
C LEU A 21 -14.62 -53.38 34.56
N ARG A 22 -13.63 -52.49 34.47
CA ARG A 22 -12.58 -52.07 35.47
C ARG A 22 -11.39 -51.48 34.67
N LEU A 23 -10.62 -50.46 35.07
CA LEU A 23 -10.62 -49.40 36.09
C LEU A 23 -9.38 -48.53 35.71
N THR A 24 -9.33 -47.27 36.16
CA THR A 24 -8.13 -46.39 36.30
C THR A 24 -7.36 -45.90 35.06
N ALA A 25 -7.56 -44.62 34.73
CA ALA A 25 -6.48 -43.62 34.75
C ALA A 25 -7.09 -42.21 34.84
N ILE A 26 -6.87 -41.57 35.99
CA ILE A 26 -7.20 -40.19 36.30
C ILE A 26 -6.39 -39.29 35.36
N THR A 27 -7.06 -38.61 34.43
CA THR A 27 -6.55 -37.38 33.81
C THR A 27 -7.39 -36.24 34.38
N PRO A 28 -6.79 -35.18 34.95
CA PRO A 28 -7.56 -34.04 35.45
C PRO A 28 -7.93 -33.15 34.26
N GLY A 29 -8.81 -33.63 33.39
CA GLY A 29 -9.51 -32.81 32.42
C GLY A 29 -10.79 -32.29 33.05
N LEU A 30 -10.92 -30.98 33.23
CA LEU A 30 -12.18 -30.34 33.65
C LEU A 30 -13.30 -30.79 32.70
N VAL A 31 -14.19 -31.68 33.17
CA VAL A 31 -15.35 -32.16 32.42
C VAL A 31 -16.53 -31.23 32.72
N ASN A 32 -17.12 -30.63 31.68
CA ASN A 32 -18.41 -29.96 31.77
C ASN A 32 -19.38 -30.69 30.81
N ASN A 33 -20.52 -31.17 31.33
CA ASN A 33 -21.54 -31.91 30.57
C ASN A 33 -21.01 -33.08 29.73
N GLY A 34 -20.09 -33.88 30.29
CA GLY A 34 -19.62 -35.12 29.65
C GLY A 34 -18.73 -34.93 28.41
N LYS A 35 -18.30 -33.70 28.09
CA LYS A 35 -17.34 -33.41 27.02
C LYS A 35 -15.96 -33.10 27.61
N LEU A 36 -14.93 -33.75 27.09
CA LEU A 36 -13.53 -33.38 27.32
C LEU A 36 -13.30 -31.99 26.73
N ILE A 37 -13.02 -30.99 27.57
CA ILE A 37 -12.64 -29.66 27.09
C ILE A 37 -11.18 -29.77 26.65
N PRO A 38 -10.84 -29.69 25.35
CA PRO A 38 -9.45 -29.60 24.94
C PRO A 38 -8.85 -28.35 25.59
N LEU A 39 -7.69 -28.50 26.23
CA LEU A 39 -6.96 -27.41 26.92
C LEU A 39 -6.48 -26.28 25.98
N GLY A 40 -6.73 -26.39 24.68
CA GLY A 40 -6.38 -25.41 23.66
C GLY A 40 -7.60 -24.68 23.11
N ILE A 41 -7.45 -23.37 22.88
CA ILE A 41 -8.40 -22.57 22.11
C ILE A 41 -8.15 -22.86 20.63
N ASP A 42 -9.14 -23.45 19.95
CA ASP A 42 -9.11 -23.60 18.49
C ASP A 42 -9.26 -22.22 17.84
N ILE A 43 -8.18 -21.72 17.25
CA ILE A 43 -8.16 -20.42 16.57
C ILE A 43 -7.93 -20.64 15.08
N GLU A 44 -8.79 -20.07 14.24
CA GLU A 44 -8.71 -20.21 12.76
C GLU A 44 -7.36 -19.76 12.17
N ARG A 45 -6.66 -18.84 12.84
CA ARG A 45 -5.38 -18.30 12.40
C ARG A 45 -4.43 -18.08 13.57
N HIS A 46 -3.34 -18.82 13.58
CA HIS A 46 -2.25 -18.62 14.51
C HIS A 46 -1.29 -17.51 14.03
N HIS A 47 -0.83 -16.65 14.96
CA HIS A 47 0.24 -15.66 14.77
C HIS A 47 0.03 -14.62 13.64
N VAL A 48 -1.08 -13.87 13.70
CA VAL A 48 -1.38 -12.81 12.72
C VAL A 48 -0.40 -11.62 12.84
N LYS A 49 0.61 -11.59 11.96
CA LYS A 49 1.55 -10.46 11.84
C LYS A 49 0.95 -9.32 11.01
N LYS A 50 1.11 -8.08 11.45
CA LYS A 50 0.70 -6.89 10.71
C LYS A 50 1.76 -6.52 9.67
N GLY A 51 1.42 -6.48 8.39
CA GLY A 51 2.34 -6.13 7.29
C GLY A 51 2.64 -4.63 7.13
N GLN A 52 2.22 -3.79 8.06
CA GLN A 52 2.41 -2.34 7.99
C GLN A 52 3.73 -1.93 8.64
N ARG A 53 4.41 -0.94 8.04
CA ARG A 53 5.62 -0.38 8.64
C ARG A 53 5.28 0.45 9.86
N THR A 54 6.02 0.22 10.95
CA THR A 54 5.92 0.95 12.21
C THR A 54 6.98 2.05 12.36
N ALA A 55 8.07 1.97 11.57
CA ALA A 55 9.19 2.89 11.54
C ALA A 55 9.77 3.00 10.13
N PRO A 56 10.51 4.09 9.79
CA PRO A 56 11.27 4.13 8.56
C PRO A 56 12.41 3.09 8.61
N LYS A 57 12.74 2.48 7.48
CA LYS A 57 13.94 1.62 7.35
C LYS A 57 15.24 2.43 7.22
N SER A 58 15.13 3.73 6.94
CA SER A 58 16.28 4.61 6.68
C SER A 58 16.92 5.06 8.00
N GLU A 59 18.24 5.13 8.02
CA GLU A 59 19.05 5.56 9.18
C GLU A 59 19.38 7.07 9.16
N ASP A 60 18.87 7.81 8.18
CA ASP A 60 19.02 9.27 8.06
C ASP A 60 18.54 9.99 9.34
N PRO A 61 19.44 10.65 10.11
CA PRO A 61 19.10 11.26 11.39
C PRO A 61 18.03 12.34 11.24
N TYR A 62 18.03 13.12 10.15
CA TYR A 62 17.04 14.18 9.93
C TYR A 62 15.64 13.62 9.71
N LEU A 63 15.53 12.50 8.98
CA LEU A 63 14.26 11.81 8.80
C LEU A 63 13.75 11.23 10.14
N LEU A 64 14.65 10.69 10.97
CA LEU A 64 14.30 10.16 12.29
C LEU A 64 13.80 11.26 13.24
N LEU A 65 14.39 12.46 13.19
CA LEU A 65 13.91 13.63 13.94
C LEU A 65 12.50 14.05 13.49
N LEU A 66 12.25 14.14 12.18
CA LEU A 66 10.92 14.43 11.65
C LEU A 66 9.89 13.37 12.07
N VAL A 67 10.29 12.09 12.08
CA VAL A 67 9.44 11.00 12.56
C VAL A 67 9.13 11.16 14.05
N LYS A 68 10.11 11.50 14.89
CA LYS A 68 9.88 11.75 16.32
C LYS A 68 8.88 12.89 16.53
N LEU A 69 9.03 13.99 15.78
CA LEU A 69 8.12 15.14 15.82
C LEU A 69 6.69 14.77 15.40
N TYR A 70 6.51 14.13 14.24
CA TYR A 70 5.17 13.75 13.78
C TYR A 70 4.55 12.61 14.61
N ARG A 71 5.36 11.79 15.28
CA ARG A 71 4.87 10.79 16.25
C ARG A 71 4.30 11.46 17.48
N PHE A 72 4.95 12.51 17.99
CA PHE A 72 4.44 13.32 19.08
C PHE A 72 3.12 14.01 18.68
N LEU A 73 3.11 14.71 17.54
CA LEU A 73 1.91 15.40 17.06
C LEU A 73 0.74 14.44 16.82
N ALA A 74 0.96 13.34 16.10
CA ALA A 74 -0.10 12.37 15.80
C ALA A 74 -0.72 11.73 17.04
N ARG A 75 0.03 11.66 18.16
CA ARG A 75 -0.45 11.15 19.44
C ARG A 75 -1.18 12.21 20.28
N ARG A 76 -0.81 13.50 20.16
CA ARG A 76 -1.30 14.58 21.05
C ARG A 76 -2.35 15.50 20.44
N THR A 77 -2.48 15.58 19.11
CA THR A 77 -3.36 16.57 18.43
C THR A 77 -4.57 15.94 17.73
N ASP A 78 -4.75 14.63 17.83
CA ASP A 78 -5.79 13.80 17.18
C ASP A 78 -6.07 13.99 15.67
N SER A 79 -5.33 14.87 15.00
CA SER A 79 -5.51 15.18 13.58
C SER A 79 -5.18 13.98 12.69
N ARG A 80 -6.13 13.65 11.79
CA ARG A 80 -5.95 12.65 10.74
C ARG A 80 -4.79 13.00 9.82
N PHE A 81 -4.53 14.29 9.59
CA PHE A 81 -3.42 14.77 8.77
C PHE A 81 -2.08 14.27 9.33
N ASN A 82 -1.82 14.47 10.62
CA ASN A 82 -0.57 14.06 11.27
C ASN A 82 -0.37 12.54 11.23
N LYS A 83 -1.45 11.77 11.48
CA LYS A 83 -1.44 10.31 11.35
C LYS A 83 -1.08 9.87 9.92
N VAL A 84 -1.55 10.57 8.89
CA VAL A 84 -1.22 10.28 7.48
C VAL A 84 0.21 10.69 7.12
N VAL A 85 0.68 11.87 7.55
CA VAL A 85 2.07 12.33 7.30
C VAL A 85 3.07 11.36 7.93
N LEU A 86 2.84 10.95 9.19
CA LEU A 86 3.68 9.96 9.87
C LEU A 86 3.77 8.65 9.09
N ARG A 87 2.63 8.10 8.66
CA ARG A 87 2.58 6.88 7.83
C ARG A 87 3.33 7.05 6.50
N ARG A 88 3.33 8.25 5.92
CA ARG A 88 4.07 8.55 4.68
C ARG A 88 5.58 8.68 4.91
N LEU A 89 6.03 9.17 6.07
CA LEU A 89 7.46 9.21 6.40
C LEU A 89 8.08 7.80 6.46
N TYR A 90 7.30 6.78 6.84
CA TYR A 90 7.75 5.37 6.89
C TYR A 90 7.89 4.71 5.51
N GLN A 91 7.34 5.33 4.47
CA GLN A 91 7.28 4.72 3.14
C GLN A 91 8.66 4.63 2.49
N SER A 92 8.88 3.58 1.70
CA SER A 92 10.07 3.46 0.86
C SER A 92 10.07 4.52 -0.25
N ARG A 93 11.24 4.76 -0.87
CA ARG A 93 11.38 5.70 -1.98
C ARG A 93 10.42 5.42 -3.14
N ILE A 94 10.18 4.14 -3.45
CA ILE A 94 9.22 3.71 -4.48
C ILE A 94 7.79 4.22 -4.19
N ASN A 95 7.42 4.25 -2.91
CA ASN A 95 6.08 4.65 -2.47
C ASN A 95 5.97 6.16 -2.20
N ARG A 96 7.09 6.89 -2.28
CA ARG A 96 7.19 8.35 -2.25
C ARG A 96 7.69 8.87 -3.62
N PRO A 97 6.93 8.68 -4.70
CA PRO A 97 7.32 9.15 -6.02
C PRO A 97 7.43 10.68 -6.04
N PRO A 98 8.32 11.25 -6.88
CA PRO A 98 8.45 12.69 -7.02
C PRO A 98 7.16 13.34 -7.54
N LEU A 99 6.95 14.60 -7.17
CA LEU A 99 5.84 15.42 -7.63
C LEU A 99 6.34 16.62 -8.42
N SER A 100 5.83 16.80 -9.63
CA SER A 100 6.16 17.95 -10.47
C SER A 100 5.35 19.18 -10.04
N VAL A 101 5.94 20.37 -10.21
CA VAL A 101 5.25 21.65 -9.92
C VAL A 101 4.00 21.83 -10.81
N SER A 102 4.06 21.35 -12.06
CA SER A 102 2.90 21.31 -12.97
C SER A 102 1.71 20.51 -12.43
N ARG A 103 1.99 19.35 -11.81
CA ARG A 103 0.95 18.53 -11.20
C ARG A 103 0.38 19.20 -9.95
N ILE A 104 1.22 19.91 -9.20
CA ILE A 104 0.76 20.71 -8.04
C ILE A 104 -0.18 21.80 -8.52
N ALA A 105 0.22 22.63 -9.48
CA ALA A 105 -0.61 23.71 -10.03
C ALA A 105 -1.94 23.19 -10.57
N ARG A 106 -1.92 22.08 -11.34
CA ARG A 106 -3.15 21.45 -11.85
C ARG A 106 -4.07 20.92 -10.73
N GLN A 107 -3.50 20.43 -9.63
CA GLN A 107 -4.32 19.90 -8.55
C GLN A 107 -4.93 21.03 -7.70
N VAL A 108 -4.19 22.13 -7.57
CA VAL A 108 -4.66 23.37 -6.94
C VAL A 108 -5.80 23.98 -7.75
N SER A 109 -5.69 24.05 -9.08
CA SER A 109 -6.78 24.59 -9.92
C SER A 109 -8.04 23.71 -9.93
N LYS A 110 -7.88 22.40 -9.70
CA LYS A 110 -9.01 21.45 -9.59
C LYS A 110 -9.69 21.47 -8.23
N SER A 111 -8.98 21.82 -7.16
CA SER A 111 -9.63 22.04 -5.89
C SER A 111 -10.42 23.34 -6.01
N ASN A 112 -11.76 23.26 -6.04
CA ASN A 112 -12.70 24.40 -6.14
C ASN A 112 -12.57 25.45 -5.01
N GLN A 113 -11.54 25.35 -4.18
CA GLN A 113 -11.16 26.34 -3.19
C GLN A 113 -10.27 27.37 -3.88
N ALA A 114 -10.65 28.65 -3.84
CA ALA A 114 -9.77 29.74 -4.22
C ALA A 114 -8.51 29.65 -3.37
N TYR A 115 -7.44 29.12 -3.95
CA TYR A 115 -6.22 28.79 -3.23
C TYR A 115 -5.50 30.09 -2.88
N THR A 116 -5.87 30.66 -1.75
CA THR A 116 -5.28 31.89 -1.20
C THR A 116 -3.93 31.59 -0.56
N ASP A 117 -3.17 32.63 -0.25
CA ASP A 117 -1.89 32.58 0.49
C ASP A 117 -1.97 31.78 1.82
N LYS A 118 -3.17 31.59 2.37
CA LYS A 118 -3.42 30.77 3.57
C LYS A 118 -3.27 29.26 3.33
N HIS A 119 -3.32 28.78 2.10
CA HIS A 119 -3.28 27.34 1.80
C HIS A 119 -1.86 26.87 1.52
N THR A 120 -1.50 25.70 2.06
CA THR A 120 -0.16 25.12 1.88
C THR A 120 -0.26 23.74 1.27
N VAL A 121 0.42 23.54 0.14
CA VAL A 121 0.50 22.21 -0.49
C VAL A 121 1.54 21.39 0.26
N VAL A 122 1.21 20.17 0.68
CA VAL A 122 2.11 19.31 1.44
C VAL A 122 2.42 18.06 0.63
N THR A 123 3.71 17.75 0.48
CA THR A 123 4.20 16.56 -0.21
C THR A 123 5.27 15.86 0.62
N VAL A 124 5.01 14.62 1.04
CA VAL A 124 6.03 13.78 1.69
C VAL A 124 6.87 13.07 0.62
N GLY A 125 7.77 13.81 0.00
CA GLY A 125 8.59 13.37 -1.11
C GLY A 125 9.43 14.50 -1.71
N THR A 126 9.95 14.27 -2.91
CA THR A 126 10.72 15.27 -3.66
C THR A 126 9.82 16.04 -4.60
N VAL A 127 9.94 17.36 -4.61
CA VAL A 127 9.30 18.24 -5.60
C VAL A 127 10.30 18.53 -6.72
N THR A 128 9.89 18.30 -7.96
CA THR A 128 10.69 18.46 -9.17
C THR A 128 10.13 19.52 -10.08
N ASP A 129 10.99 20.14 -10.86
CA ASP A 129 10.61 21.13 -11.87
C ASP A 129 9.91 20.48 -13.09
N ASP A 130 9.15 21.28 -13.82
CA ASP A 130 8.56 20.93 -15.11
C ASP A 130 8.59 22.16 -16.03
N ALA A 131 9.53 22.17 -16.99
CA ALA A 131 9.75 23.29 -17.92
C ALA A 131 8.56 23.56 -18.85
N ARG A 132 7.63 22.60 -19.00
CA ARG A 132 6.46 22.74 -19.88
C ARG A 132 5.39 23.68 -19.33
N LEU A 133 5.42 23.95 -18.03
CA LEU A 133 4.54 24.95 -17.44
C LEU A 133 5.27 26.28 -17.53
N GLU A 134 4.69 27.28 -18.18
CA GLU A 134 5.32 28.59 -18.36
C GLU A 134 5.19 29.44 -17.09
N THR A 135 3.95 29.75 -16.70
CA THR A 135 3.63 30.56 -15.53
C THR A 135 3.28 29.68 -14.33
N LEU A 136 3.98 29.90 -13.22
CA LEU A 136 3.69 29.24 -11.96
C LEU A 136 2.87 30.17 -11.08
N PRO A 137 1.71 29.73 -10.55
CA PRO A 137 0.99 30.52 -9.56
C PRO A 137 1.80 30.61 -8.26
N LYS A 138 1.58 31.68 -7.50
CA LYS A 138 2.15 31.85 -6.15
C LYS A 138 1.64 30.73 -5.24
N LEU A 139 2.55 29.90 -4.73
CA LEU A 139 2.20 28.74 -3.91
C LEU A 139 3.16 28.58 -2.73
N SER A 140 2.60 28.27 -1.57
CA SER A 140 3.36 27.76 -0.42
C SER A 140 3.40 26.24 -0.46
N ILE A 141 4.59 25.66 -0.58
CA ILE A 141 4.77 24.21 -0.73
C ILE A 141 5.68 23.69 0.39
N ALA A 142 5.23 22.69 1.14
CA ALA A 142 6.02 21.97 2.13
C ALA A 142 6.42 20.59 1.61
N ALA A 143 7.71 20.28 1.61
CA ALA A 143 8.20 18.98 1.14
C ALA A 143 9.44 18.48 1.88
N LEU A 144 9.84 17.22 1.62
CA LEU A 144 11.10 16.68 2.14
C LEU A 144 12.30 17.26 1.40
N ARG A 145 12.19 17.39 0.08
CA ARG A 145 13.28 17.88 -0.79
C ARG A 145 12.69 18.66 -1.96
N PHE A 146 13.42 19.69 -2.39
CA PHE A 146 13.16 20.43 -3.63
C PHE A 146 14.37 20.29 -4.55
N THR A 147 14.14 20.12 -5.85
CA THR A 147 15.23 20.31 -6.82
C THR A 147 15.59 21.79 -6.89
N ARG A 148 16.87 22.10 -7.17
CA ARG A 148 17.37 23.49 -7.25
C ARG A 148 16.53 24.36 -8.18
N THR A 149 16.21 23.84 -9.36
CA THR A 149 15.38 24.52 -10.37
C THR A 149 13.94 24.73 -9.91
N ALA A 150 13.34 23.75 -9.22
CA ALA A 150 11.98 23.89 -8.70
C ALA A 150 11.92 24.98 -7.62
N ARG A 151 12.89 25.00 -6.70
CA ARG A 151 12.98 26.02 -5.65
C ARG A 151 13.07 27.43 -6.24
N ALA A 152 14.02 27.65 -7.16
CA ALA A 152 14.21 28.95 -7.81
C ALA A 152 12.95 29.44 -8.53
N ARG A 153 12.21 28.54 -9.19
CA ARG A 153 10.96 28.91 -9.88
C ARG A 153 9.80 29.21 -8.94
N ILE A 154 9.69 28.50 -7.82
CA ILE A 154 8.68 28.77 -6.79
C ILE A 154 8.94 30.13 -6.15
N GLU A 155 10.19 30.41 -5.80
CA GLU A 155 10.61 31.69 -5.21
C GLU A 155 10.44 32.86 -6.21
N LYS A 156 10.79 32.64 -7.49
CA LYS A 156 10.56 33.63 -8.56
C LYS A 156 9.08 33.99 -8.76
N ALA A 157 8.17 33.03 -8.53
CA ALA A 157 6.72 33.27 -8.55
C ALA A 157 6.19 33.94 -7.27
N GLY A 158 7.07 34.30 -6.32
CA GLY A 158 6.70 34.87 -5.01
C GLY A 158 6.14 33.83 -4.03
N GLY A 159 6.33 32.54 -4.32
CA GLY A 159 5.94 31.42 -3.46
C GLY A 159 6.99 31.09 -2.40
N GLU A 160 6.67 30.12 -1.56
CA GLU A 160 7.51 29.73 -0.42
C GLU A 160 7.79 28.22 -0.41
N CYS A 161 9.06 27.86 -0.19
CA CYS A 161 9.49 26.46 -0.02
C CYS A 161 9.71 26.16 1.47
N LEU A 162 8.80 25.38 2.06
CA LEU A 162 8.82 25.02 3.47
C LEU A 162 9.36 23.61 3.74
N THR A 163 10.01 23.44 4.88
CA THR A 163 10.30 22.12 5.45
C THR A 163 9.10 21.61 6.26
N LEU A 164 9.07 20.31 6.58
CA LEU A 164 7.95 19.73 7.31
C LEU A 164 7.93 20.12 8.80
N ASP A 165 9.07 20.41 9.39
CA ASP A 165 9.22 20.98 10.73
C ASP A 165 8.69 22.43 10.79
N GLN A 166 9.05 23.28 9.82
CA GLN A 166 8.47 24.63 9.68
C GLN A 166 6.96 24.58 9.50
N LEU A 167 6.45 23.65 8.69
CA LEU A 167 5.02 23.42 8.53
C LEU A 167 4.35 23.05 9.87
N ALA A 168 4.99 22.20 10.67
CA ALA A 168 4.44 21.76 11.95
C ALA A 168 4.32 22.92 12.96
N LEU A 169 5.24 23.88 12.94
CA LEU A 169 5.15 25.09 13.77
C LEU A 169 3.99 25.98 13.33
N ARG A 170 3.81 26.20 12.02
CA ARG A 170 2.74 27.07 11.50
C ARG A 170 1.36 26.45 11.60
N LYS A 171 1.27 25.14 11.34
CA LYS A 171 0.01 24.40 11.17
C LYS A 171 0.08 23.05 11.89
N PRO A 172 0.11 23.03 13.24
CA PRO A 172 0.26 21.80 14.01
C PRO A 172 -0.90 20.82 13.80
N THR A 173 -2.11 21.31 13.48
CA THR A 173 -3.29 20.49 13.18
C THR A 173 -3.43 20.11 11.71
N GLY A 174 -2.66 20.73 10.80
CA GLY A 174 -2.76 20.55 9.36
C GLY A 174 -3.93 21.32 8.69
N ALA A 175 -4.50 22.31 9.37
CA ALA A 175 -5.56 23.15 8.80
C ALA A 175 -5.11 23.87 7.51
N ASN A 176 -6.01 23.99 6.53
CA ASN A 176 -5.74 24.62 5.23
C ASN A 176 -4.51 24.04 4.52
N THR A 177 -4.38 22.70 4.54
CA THR A 177 -3.32 21.99 3.81
C THR A 177 -3.87 21.05 2.76
N LEU A 178 -3.22 21.04 1.59
CA LEU A 178 -3.54 20.12 0.50
C LEU A 178 -2.48 19.02 0.43
N LEU A 179 -2.79 17.83 0.93
CA LEU A 179 -1.83 16.73 1.03
C LEU A 179 -1.78 15.90 -0.25
N LEU A 180 -0.76 16.11 -1.08
CA LEU A 180 -0.62 15.50 -2.40
C LEU A 180 0.26 14.25 -2.40
N ARG A 181 0.07 13.40 -3.42
CA ARG A 181 0.90 12.22 -3.72
C ARG A 181 1.30 12.19 -5.19
N GLY A 182 2.52 11.78 -5.46
CA GLY A 182 2.96 11.49 -6.82
C GLY A 182 2.31 10.23 -7.39
N LYS A 183 2.37 10.09 -8.72
CA LYS A 183 1.83 8.93 -9.43
C LYS A 183 2.75 7.72 -9.20
N ARG A 184 2.32 6.78 -8.36
CA ARG A 184 3.09 5.57 -8.00
C ARG A 184 3.28 4.60 -9.17
N ASN A 185 2.29 4.49 -10.04
CA ASN A 185 2.24 3.48 -11.12
C ASN A 185 2.90 3.96 -12.43
N ALA A 186 3.65 5.07 -12.41
CA ALA A 186 4.32 5.59 -13.60
C ALA A 186 5.68 4.93 -13.88
N ARG A 187 6.12 3.99 -13.04
CA ARG A 187 7.43 3.34 -13.13
C ARG A 187 7.45 2.27 -14.21
N GLU A 188 8.60 2.08 -14.84
CA GLU A 188 8.79 1.05 -15.86
C GLU A 188 8.48 -0.35 -15.35
N ALA A 189 8.93 -0.68 -14.13
CA ALA A 189 8.63 -1.97 -13.50
C ALA A 189 7.13 -2.30 -13.45
N VAL A 190 6.27 -1.29 -13.27
CA VAL A 190 4.81 -1.49 -13.20
C VAL A 190 4.21 -1.82 -14.57
N ARG A 191 4.87 -1.42 -15.67
CA ARG A 191 4.42 -1.77 -17.02
C ARG A 191 4.58 -3.26 -17.32
N HIS A 192 5.49 -3.93 -16.64
CA HIS A 192 5.75 -5.36 -16.80
C HIS A 192 4.86 -6.23 -15.88
N PHE A 193 4.15 -5.63 -14.93
CA PHE A 193 3.26 -6.39 -14.06
C PHE A 193 2.02 -6.83 -14.83
N GLY A 194 1.60 -8.07 -14.60
CA GLY A 194 0.53 -8.73 -15.35
C GLY A 194 1.06 -9.83 -16.25
N SER A 195 0.19 -10.38 -17.09
CA SER A 195 0.53 -11.47 -18.01
C SER A 195 0.53 -10.97 -19.45
N GLY A 196 0.98 -11.84 -20.38
CA GLY A 196 1.02 -11.54 -21.81
C GLY A 196 -0.34 -11.20 -22.44
N ILE A 197 -1.44 -11.47 -21.74
CA ILE A 197 -2.83 -11.17 -22.10
C ILE A 197 -3.22 -9.75 -21.66
N THR A 198 -2.75 -9.29 -20.50
CA THR A 198 -3.20 -8.03 -19.87
C THR A 198 -2.43 -6.79 -20.38
N HIS A 199 -2.01 -6.80 -21.65
CA HIS A 199 -1.17 -5.76 -22.26
C HIS A 199 0.11 -5.41 -21.48
N ALA A 200 0.61 -6.35 -20.67
CA ALA A 200 1.86 -6.16 -19.94
C ALA A 200 3.03 -6.05 -20.94
N LYS A 201 3.95 -5.13 -20.68
CA LYS A 201 5.16 -4.98 -21.48
C LYS A 201 6.06 -6.22 -21.29
N PRO A 202 6.52 -6.89 -22.35
CA PRO A 202 7.43 -8.01 -22.21
C PRO A 202 8.82 -7.57 -21.72
N TYR A 203 9.51 -8.47 -21.02
CA TYR A 203 10.91 -8.28 -20.62
C TYR A 203 11.83 -8.64 -21.80
N VAL A 204 12.14 -7.64 -22.62
CA VAL A 204 13.09 -7.78 -23.74
C VAL A 204 14.29 -6.87 -23.52
N ILE A 205 15.49 -7.37 -23.85
CA ILE A 205 16.75 -6.61 -23.74
C ILE A 205 16.83 -5.57 -24.87
N SER A 206 16.63 -6.03 -26.11
CA SER A 206 16.59 -5.23 -27.33
C SER A 206 15.15 -5.01 -27.79
N LYS A 207 14.93 -3.98 -28.61
CA LYS A 207 13.67 -3.78 -29.32
C LYS A 207 13.93 -3.92 -30.81
N GLY A 208 13.24 -4.84 -31.48
CA GLY A 208 13.39 -5.03 -32.92
C GLY A 208 12.34 -5.97 -33.48
N LYS A 209 12.23 -6.03 -34.82
CA LYS A 209 11.27 -6.91 -35.51
C LYS A 209 11.48 -8.40 -35.20
N LYS A 210 12.70 -8.79 -34.78
CA LYS A 210 13.09 -10.15 -34.41
C LYS A 210 12.80 -10.49 -32.94
N GLU A 211 12.48 -9.50 -32.11
CA GLU A 211 12.35 -9.67 -30.65
C GLU A 211 10.87 -9.80 -30.26
N GLU A 212 10.42 -11.02 -29.97
CA GLU A 212 9.11 -11.33 -29.38
C GLU A 212 7.86 -10.70 -30.07
N ILE A 213 7.92 -10.46 -31.38
CA ILE A 213 6.83 -9.84 -32.18
C ILE A 213 6.19 -10.83 -33.20
N GLY A 214 6.70 -12.06 -33.27
CA GLY A 214 6.25 -13.10 -34.21
C GLY A 214 4.96 -13.82 -33.79
N ARG A 215 5.09 -15.11 -33.43
CA ARG A 215 3.97 -15.95 -33.01
C ARG A 215 3.33 -15.40 -31.73
N GLY A 216 2.00 -15.42 -31.65
CA GLY A 216 1.27 -14.98 -30.45
C GLY A 216 1.02 -13.46 -30.36
N ARG A 217 1.63 -12.65 -31.22
CA ARG A 217 1.43 -11.18 -31.28
C ARG A 217 0.69 -10.69 -32.53
N ARG A 218 0.57 -11.54 -33.55
CA ARG A 218 -0.04 -11.21 -34.85
C ARG A 218 -0.96 -12.34 -35.31
N LYS A 219 -2.11 -11.99 -35.88
CA LYS A 219 -3.10 -12.97 -36.39
C LYS A 219 -2.52 -13.89 -37.46
N SER A 220 -1.56 -13.41 -38.26
CA SER A 220 -0.92 -14.18 -39.34
C SER A 220 0.08 -15.24 -38.89
N ARG A 221 0.45 -15.30 -37.60
CA ARG A 221 1.44 -16.24 -37.07
C ARG A 221 0.84 -17.05 -35.92
N GLY A 222 0.01 -18.03 -36.27
CA GLY A 222 -0.61 -18.99 -35.34
C GLY A 222 -1.82 -18.43 -34.61
N PHE A 223 -1.62 -17.49 -33.69
CA PHE A 223 -2.69 -16.84 -32.92
C PHE A 223 -2.24 -15.47 -32.41
N LYS A 224 -3.18 -14.66 -31.89
CA LYS A 224 -2.91 -13.35 -31.30
C LYS A 224 -3.48 -13.26 -29.89
N LEU A 225 -2.62 -12.98 -28.92
CA LEU A 225 -2.95 -12.61 -27.54
C LEU A 225 -3.60 -11.22 -27.46
#